data_AF-A0AAV8VJK5-F1
#
_entry.id   AF-A0AAV8VJK5-F1
#
_cell.length_a   1.000
_cell.length_b   1.000
_cell.length_c   1.000
_cell.angle_alpha   90.00
_cell.angle_beta   90.00
_cell.angle_gamma   90.00
#
_symmetry.space_group_name_H-M   'P 1'
#
loop_
_entity.id
_entity.type
_entity.pdbx_description
1 polymer ?
#
loop_
_entity_poly.entity_id
_entity_poly.type
_entity_poly.pdbx_seq_one_letter_code
_entity_poly.pdbx_strand_id
1 'polypeptide(L)'
;FLRDADAKLDKYRNYGQKEETAKHAECGSSNKNVIHDETNETETSETNENESSFANSSTKEPKPKMKKRYKQKFRQQWKETFKWLTVTENNQSFCTVCHITVRGGIPHFKRHENTSLHIQNYEKAKNAPKITRYIKEPDDKLEKSIKRAELKLVAFINEHNLAFLLMDHLILLLVSIFPDSNIAKGLKCNRTKATKVTKDCLAQEQLNLVTTVLRNQFFSLIIDETTNAPPVSDKMAAVDRVLENWDALTLYFRMEATEEDLNSARNILRCLEHPTYKMYFTFLSYILELVNKLNLEFQAEKPKIFNMLTRVSDFYRSLLRSYLKKVYIDNTNLNDVECKNPEYFLPLESIYLGAKTEILMSKDNLDKTELHNFRLRCLEFYTELASQIKKRFDFTDPIRHCQVKLEVSLYAEKYFPQLVDDIEKLNSEWRLLADLNELKTMDKSDIEAFWSNIFSLKNQLNELMFPHLKKLMQGLLSLPHSSAAAERRFSQVTLLKTKLKNRLEIETLDTILHTKELINNQCCHNWEPSSSLLQMKVTY
;
A
#
# COMPACT_ATOMS: atom_id res chain seq x y z
N PHE A 1 17.63 -8.17 -35.39
CA PHE A 1 16.29 -8.74 -35.08
C PHE A 1 15.52 -7.82 -34.13
N LEU A 2 15.72 -7.84 -32.80
CA LEU A 2 14.94 -6.99 -31.87
C LEU A 2 15.21 -5.48 -32.04
N ARG A 3 16.47 -5.08 -32.24
CA ARG A 3 16.83 -3.66 -32.49
C ARG A 3 16.25 -3.07 -33.78
N ASP A 4 16.06 -3.89 -34.81
CA ASP A 4 15.55 -3.45 -36.12
C ASP A 4 14.01 -3.40 -36.14
N ALA A 5 13.37 -4.18 -35.28
CA ALA A 5 11.91 -4.18 -35.09
C ALA A 5 11.45 -2.92 -34.32
N ASP A 6 12.20 -2.48 -33.30
CA ASP A 6 11.91 -1.24 -32.55
C ASP A 6 11.95 0.01 -33.46
N ALA A 7 12.91 0.08 -34.39
CA ALA A 7 13.03 1.20 -35.32
C ALA A 7 11.83 1.34 -36.29
N LYS A 8 11.10 0.24 -36.55
CA LYS A 8 9.88 0.26 -37.36
C LYS A 8 8.66 0.74 -36.55
N LEU A 9 8.54 0.35 -35.28
CA LEU A 9 7.40 0.75 -34.43
C LEU A 9 7.40 2.26 -34.11
N ASP A 10 8.57 2.89 -34.00
CA ASP A 10 8.67 4.34 -33.78
C ASP A 10 8.25 5.17 -35.02
N LYS A 11 8.41 4.65 -36.24
CA LYS A 11 7.89 5.30 -37.45
C LYS A 11 6.37 5.32 -37.50
N TYR A 12 5.70 4.26 -37.04
CA TYR A 12 4.24 4.17 -37.00
C TYR A 12 3.63 5.01 -35.87
N ARG A 13 4.31 5.19 -34.72
CA ARG A 13 3.89 6.13 -33.67
C ARG A 13 3.90 7.60 -34.12
N ASN A 14 4.87 7.97 -34.97
CA ASN A 14 5.03 9.34 -35.45
C ASN A 14 4.02 9.71 -36.56
N TYR A 15 3.43 8.74 -37.25
CA TYR A 15 2.35 9.01 -38.21
C TYR A 15 1.04 9.37 -37.52
N GLY A 16 0.70 8.72 -36.40
CA GLY A 16 -0.51 9.04 -35.61
C GLY A 16 -0.49 10.42 -34.94
N GLN A 17 0.70 10.94 -34.56
CA GLN A 17 0.82 12.26 -33.92
C GLN A 17 0.68 13.44 -34.88
N LYS A 18 0.89 13.24 -36.19
CA LYS A 18 0.72 14.31 -37.20
C LYS A 18 -0.75 14.58 -37.54
N GLU A 19 -1.64 13.59 -37.38
CA GLU A 19 -3.09 13.79 -37.58
C GLU A 19 -3.77 14.46 -36.39
N GLU A 20 -3.25 14.29 -35.16
CA GLU A 20 -3.78 14.97 -33.96
C GLU A 20 -3.37 16.44 -33.85
N THR A 21 -2.18 16.80 -34.34
CA THR A 21 -1.70 18.20 -34.31
C THR A 21 -2.42 19.11 -35.32
N ALA A 22 -2.98 18.55 -36.41
CA ALA A 22 -3.79 19.31 -37.36
C ALA A 22 -5.19 19.67 -36.82
N LYS A 23 -5.71 18.93 -35.83
CA LYS A 23 -7.05 19.16 -35.24
C LYS A 23 -7.06 20.12 -34.05
N HIS A 24 -5.90 20.49 -33.50
CA HIS A 24 -5.80 21.37 -32.34
C HIS A 24 -5.57 22.86 -32.66
N ALA A 25 -5.44 23.24 -33.93
CA ALA A 25 -5.19 24.64 -34.34
C ALA A 25 -6.47 25.50 -34.50
N GLU A 26 -7.67 24.91 -34.46
CA GLU A 26 -8.93 25.64 -34.77
C GLU A 26 -9.77 26.08 -33.56
N CYS A 27 -9.33 25.88 -32.32
CA CYS A 27 -10.13 26.28 -31.14
C CYS A 27 -9.30 27.05 -30.11
N GLY A 28 -9.12 28.35 -30.36
CA GLY A 28 -8.44 29.25 -29.43
C GLY A 28 -8.72 30.73 -29.73
N SER A 29 -9.85 31.26 -29.24
CA SER A 29 -10.00 32.70 -29.00
C SER A 29 -11.20 33.00 -28.10
N SER A 30 -11.04 34.02 -27.24
CA SER A 30 -12.02 34.64 -26.30
C SER A 30 -12.09 33.97 -24.91
N ASN A 31 -11.98 34.64 -23.74
CA ASN A 31 -12.03 36.06 -23.39
C ASN A 31 -11.44 36.28 -21.98
N LYS A 32 -10.90 37.48 -21.72
CA LYS A 32 -10.41 38.01 -20.42
C LYS A 32 -11.40 39.02 -19.81
N ASN A 33 -11.20 39.30 -18.51
CA ASN A 33 -11.72 40.41 -17.65
C ASN A 33 -13.10 40.14 -17.00
N VAL A 34 -13.34 40.43 -15.71
CA VAL A 34 -13.40 41.76 -15.06
C VAL A 34 -13.16 41.71 -13.53
N ILE A 35 -12.67 42.84 -12.99
CA ILE A 35 -12.29 43.25 -11.62
C ILE A 35 -13.49 43.89 -10.87
N HIS A 36 -13.52 43.85 -9.52
CA HIS A 36 -13.92 45.01 -8.69
C HIS A 36 -13.47 44.93 -7.21
N ASP A 37 -12.92 46.04 -6.74
CA ASP A 37 -12.45 46.46 -5.40
C ASP A 37 -13.60 46.90 -4.45
N GLU A 38 -13.30 46.98 -3.13
CA GLU A 38 -13.54 48.12 -2.19
C GLU A 38 -13.28 47.66 -0.72
N THR A 39 -12.14 48.05 -0.08
CA THR A 39 -11.92 49.11 0.96
C THR A 39 -12.72 48.97 2.27
N ASN A 40 -12.07 48.60 3.39
CA ASN A 40 -11.44 49.42 4.47
C ASN A 40 -12.43 50.06 5.47
N GLU A 41 -12.26 49.76 6.78
CA GLU A 41 -11.99 50.75 7.83
C GLU A 41 -11.76 50.09 9.21
N THR A 42 -10.69 50.54 9.85
CA THR A 42 -10.19 50.27 11.20
C THR A 42 -10.52 51.44 12.10
N GLU A 43 -10.80 51.22 13.40
CA GLU A 43 -10.35 52.17 14.42
C GLU A 43 -10.29 51.55 15.83
N THR A 44 -9.18 51.87 16.48
CA THR A 44 -8.70 51.58 17.84
C THR A 44 -9.10 52.68 18.82
N SER A 45 -9.23 52.38 20.12
CA SER A 45 -8.55 53.16 21.18
C SER A 45 -8.78 52.61 22.59
N GLU A 46 -7.68 52.58 23.33
CA GLU A 46 -7.46 52.24 24.73
C GLU A 46 -8.02 53.30 25.71
N THR A 47 -8.20 52.94 27.00
CA THR A 47 -7.45 53.52 28.15
C THR A 47 -7.94 53.00 29.51
N ASN A 48 -6.98 52.98 30.44
CA ASN A 48 -6.92 52.34 31.77
C ASN A 48 -7.30 53.27 32.95
N GLU A 49 -7.21 52.66 34.15
CA GLU A 49 -6.89 53.21 35.50
C GLU A 49 -8.08 53.26 36.50
N ASN A 50 -8.10 52.40 37.55
CA ASN A 50 -7.42 52.50 38.87
C ASN A 50 -7.86 53.76 39.66
N GLU A 51 -8.15 53.82 40.96
CA GLU A 51 -8.07 52.95 42.14
C GLU A 51 -8.86 53.65 43.28
N SER A 52 -9.17 52.92 44.38
CA SER A 52 -9.22 53.29 45.84
C SER A 52 -9.32 54.77 46.32
N SER A 53 -9.80 55.20 47.50
CA SER A 53 -10.31 54.66 48.76
C SER A 53 -10.64 55.81 49.77
N PHE A 54 -11.48 55.51 50.78
CA PHE A 54 -11.53 56.05 52.17
C PHE A 54 -12.04 57.47 52.56
N ALA A 55 -13.19 57.45 53.26
CA ALA A 55 -13.49 57.90 54.65
C ALA A 55 -13.62 59.38 55.09
N ASN A 56 -14.80 59.66 55.72
CA ASN A 56 -15.10 60.37 56.99
C ASN A 56 -16.41 61.17 56.85
N SER A 57 -17.24 61.47 57.86
CA SER A 57 -17.44 61.03 59.25
C SER A 57 -18.81 61.56 59.72
N SER A 58 -19.45 60.84 60.63
CA SER A 58 -20.37 61.31 61.70
C SER A 58 -21.40 62.44 61.49
N THR A 59 -22.69 62.11 61.69
CA THR A 59 -23.52 62.63 62.81
C THR A 59 -24.79 61.77 62.98
N LYS A 60 -25.12 61.44 64.24
CA LYS A 60 -26.29 60.65 64.68
C LYS A 60 -27.26 61.59 65.39
N GLU A 61 -28.56 61.47 65.12
CA GLU A 61 -29.67 61.71 66.06
C GLU A 61 -31.02 61.21 65.48
N PRO A 62 -32.11 61.03 66.27
CA PRO A 62 -32.56 59.73 66.79
C PRO A 62 -33.77 59.09 66.06
N LYS A 63 -33.92 57.76 66.26
CA LYS A 63 -34.94 56.90 65.65
C LYS A 63 -36.31 56.98 66.35
N PRO A 64 -37.45 56.98 65.62
CA PRO A 64 -38.73 56.56 66.17
C PRO A 64 -38.86 55.02 66.14
N LYS A 65 -39.38 54.43 67.22
CA LYS A 65 -39.59 52.98 67.37
C LYS A 65 -40.67 52.48 66.39
N MET A 66 -40.28 51.62 65.43
CA MET A 66 -41.21 50.88 64.57
C MET A 66 -41.23 49.38 64.89
N LYS A 67 -42.44 48.82 64.87
CA LYS A 67 -42.87 47.46 65.28
C LYS A 67 -42.01 46.33 64.67
N LYS A 68 -41.76 45.26 65.45
CA LYS A 68 -41.02 44.05 65.03
C LYS A 68 -41.57 43.49 63.70
N ARG A 69 -40.84 43.66 62.60
CA ARG A 69 -41.15 43.08 61.29
C ARG A 69 -40.57 41.66 61.21
N TYR A 70 -41.43 40.65 61.17
CA TYR A 70 -41.01 39.26 60.96
C TYR A 70 -40.40 39.12 59.55
N LYS A 71 -39.10 38.81 59.46
CA LYS A 71 -38.42 38.54 58.18
C LYS A 71 -38.80 37.14 57.71
N GLN A 72 -39.71 37.05 56.75
CA GLN A 72 -40.09 35.76 56.16
C GLN A 72 -38.96 35.27 55.23
N LYS A 73 -38.37 34.10 55.53
CA LYS A 73 -37.34 33.45 54.70
C LYS A 73 -37.97 32.88 53.42
N PHE A 74 -37.21 32.91 52.32
CA PHE A 74 -37.64 32.35 51.02
C PHE A 74 -37.93 30.85 51.12
N ARG A 75 -39.06 30.39 50.55
CA ARG A 75 -39.41 28.97 50.45
C ARG A 75 -39.25 28.48 49.01
N GLN A 76 -38.54 27.38 48.80
CA GLN A 76 -38.34 26.76 47.48
C GLN A 76 -39.64 26.44 46.74
N GLN A 77 -40.72 26.13 47.48
CA GLN A 77 -42.07 25.92 46.96
C GLN A 77 -42.59 27.08 46.10
N TRP A 78 -42.07 28.30 46.28
CA TRP A 78 -42.46 29.46 45.47
C TRP A 78 -41.92 29.44 44.03
N LYS A 79 -40.87 28.65 43.75
CA LYS A 79 -40.35 28.44 42.38
C LYS A 79 -41.29 27.61 41.51
N GLU A 80 -42.09 26.73 42.11
CA GLU A 80 -43.08 25.92 41.40
C GLU A 80 -44.27 26.75 40.93
N THR A 81 -44.65 27.77 41.71
CA THR A 81 -45.78 28.67 41.37
C THR A 81 -45.36 29.83 40.46
N PHE A 82 -44.15 30.37 40.61
CA PHE A 82 -43.65 31.50 39.83
C PHE A 82 -42.34 31.14 39.11
N LYS A 83 -42.43 30.71 37.84
CA LYS A 83 -41.28 30.26 37.03
C LYS A 83 -40.21 31.35 36.78
N TRP A 84 -40.56 32.63 36.96
CA TRP A 84 -39.68 33.79 36.80
C TRP A 84 -38.93 34.19 38.09
N LEU A 85 -39.13 33.47 39.20
CA LEU A 85 -38.57 33.79 40.51
C LEU A 85 -37.34 32.95 40.83
N THR A 86 -36.17 33.60 40.97
CA THR A 86 -34.92 32.98 41.42
C THR A 86 -34.47 33.55 42.77
N VAL A 87 -33.44 32.96 43.36
CA VAL A 87 -32.88 33.38 44.65
C VAL A 87 -31.48 33.89 44.41
N THR A 88 -31.17 35.08 44.92
CA THR A 88 -29.78 35.61 44.94
C THR A 88 -29.01 35.04 46.14
N GLU A 89 -27.69 35.14 46.11
CA GLU A 89 -26.77 34.64 47.16
C GLU A 89 -27.15 35.12 48.57
N ASN A 90 -27.82 36.27 48.68
CA ASN A 90 -28.31 36.85 49.93
C ASN A 90 -29.69 36.33 50.39
N ASN A 91 -30.17 35.22 49.82
CA ASN A 91 -31.43 34.56 50.15
C ASN A 91 -32.68 35.46 49.95
N GLN A 92 -32.60 36.39 48.99
CA GLN A 92 -33.69 37.29 48.59
C GLN A 92 -34.30 36.82 47.28
N SER A 93 -35.62 36.92 47.17
CA SER A 93 -36.38 36.64 45.95
C SER A 93 -36.07 37.66 44.85
N PHE A 94 -35.65 37.17 43.69
CA PHE A 94 -35.21 37.95 42.54
C PHE A 94 -36.04 37.58 41.30
N CYS A 95 -36.48 38.59 40.56
CA CYS A 95 -37.20 38.37 39.30
C CYS A 95 -36.20 38.31 38.13
N THR A 96 -36.16 37.20 37.39
CA THR A 96 -35.29 37.05 36.21
C THR A 96 -35.71 37.89 35.01
N VAL A 97 -36.98 38.33 34.99
CA VAL A 97 -37.58 39.09 33.88
C VAL A 97 -37.43 40.60 34.07
N CYS A 98 -37.45 41.06 35.33
CA CYS A 98 -37.34 42.49 35.67
C CYS A 98 -35.99 42.87 36.26
N HIS A 99 -35.13 41.90 36.57
CA HIS A 99 -33.86 42.09 37.29
C HIS A 99 -33.98 42.87 38.61
N ILE A 100 -35.11 42.74 39.31
CA ILE A 100 -35.38 43.43 40.57
C ILE A 100 -35.56 42.42 41.70
N THR A 101 -35.02 42.75 42.87
CA THR A 101 -35.22 41.99 44.11
C THR A 101 -36.58 42.34 44.73
N VAL A 102 -37.50 41.39 44.71
CA VAL A 102 -38.85 41.55 45.28
C VAL A 102 -38.83 41.09 46.73
N ARG A 103 -38.95 42.03 47.69
CA ARG A 103 -38.95 41.73 49.12
C ARG A 103 -40.39 41.53 49.63
N GLY A 104 -40.75 40.30 50.00
CA GLY A 104 -42.06 39.99 50.60
C GLY A 104 -42.47 38.52 50.40
N GLY A 105 -43.66 38.16 50.89
CA GLY A 105 -44.27 36.85 50.63
C GLY A 105 -45.13 36.82 49.35
N ILE A 106 -45.90 35.74 49.16
CA ILE A 106 -46.76 35.47 47.98
C ILE A 106 -47.58 36.68 47.48
N PRO A 107 -48.21 37.52 48.34
CA PRO A 107 -48.98 38.68 47.87
C PRO A 107 -48.12 39.73 47.13
N HIS A 108 -46.83 39.85 47.48
CA HIS A 108 -45.91 40.76 46.83
C HIS A 108 -45.44 40.21 45.47
N PHE A 109 -45.32 38.89 45.32
CA PHE A 109 -45.01 38.26 44.03
C PHE A 109 -46.18 38.40 43.05
N LYS A 110 -47.43 38.17 43.49
CA LYS A 110 -48.63 38.42 42.67
C LYS A 110 -48.75 39.89 42.26
N ARG A 111 -48.37 40.83 43.13
CA ARG A 111 -48.37 42.26 42.79
C ARG A 111 -47.27 42.62 41.78
N HIS A 112 -46.09 42.01 41.91
CA HIS A 112 -44.99 42.21 40.97
C HIS A 112 -45.32 41.63 39.58
N GLU A 113 -45.93 40.44 39.52
CA GLU A 113 -46.40 39.82 38.27
C GLU A 113 -47.35 40.71 37.50
N ASN A 114 -48.25 41.40 38.22
CA ASN A 114 -49.23 42.33 37.64
C ASN A 114 -48.68 43.75 37.41
N THR A 115 -47.37 43.98 37.60
CA THR A 115 -46.77 45.29 37.33
C THR A 115 -46.54 45.47 35.83
N SER A 116 -46.84 46.65 35.29
CA SER A 116 -46.69 46.97 33.85
C SER A 116 -45.31 46.64 33.29
N LEU A 117 -44.25 46.90 34.06
CA LEU A 117 -42.87 46.58 33.70
C LEU A 117 -42.63 45.06 33.56
N HIS A 118 -43.24 44.26 34.44
CA HIS A 118 -43.11 42.79 34.40
C HIS A 118 -43.84 42.22 33.18
N ILE A 119 -45.07 42.65 32.95
CA ILE A 119 -45.89 42.19 31.82
C ILE A 119 -45.18 42.52 30.49
N GLN A 120 -44.70 43.75 30.31
CA GLN A 120 -44.00 44.16 29.09
C GLN A 120 -42.70 43.39 28.86
N ASN A 121 -41.88 43.19 29.89
CA ASN A 121 -40.63 42.45 29.76
C ASN A 121 -40.86 40.95 29.59
N TYR A 122 -41.92 40.40 30.20
CA TYR A 122 -42.31 39.00 30.02
C TYR A 122 -42.82 38.72 28.61
N GLU A 123 -43.62 39.62 28.04
CA GLU A 123 -44.07 39.52 26.65
C GLU A 123 -42.91 39.65 25.66
N LYS A 124 -41.96 40.57 25.90
CA LYS A 124 -40.73 40.66 25.11
C LYS A 124 -39.88 39.38 25.18
N ALA A 125 -39.72 38.80 26.37
CA ALA A 125 -38.98 37.54 26.56
C ALA A 125 -39.70 36.33 25.95
N LYS A 126 -41.03 36.32 25.93
CA LYS A 126 -41.86 35.27 25.31
C LYS A 126 -41.80 35.34 23.78
N ASN A 127 -41.70 36.54 23.21
CA ASN A 127 -41.67 36.77 21.76
C ASN A 127 -40.26 36.74 21.15
N ALA A 128 -39.20 36.71 21.97
CA ALA A 128 -37.84 36.49 21.49
C ALA A 128 -37.68 35.03 20.97
N PRO A 129 -37.18 34.82 19.74
CA PRO A 129 -36.95 33.47 19.24
C PRO A 129 -35.89 32.77 20.09
N LYS A 130 -36.22 31.59 20.61
CA LYS A 130 -35.26 30.75 21.34
C LYS A 130 -34.14 30.31 20.38
N ILE A 131 -32.89 30.63 20.73
CA ILE A 131 -31.66 30.21 20.02
C ILE A 131 -31.58 28.70 19.76
N THR A 132 -32.36 27.89 20.50
CA THR A 132 -32.45 26.43 20.33
C THR A 132 -32.95 25.97 18.95
N ARG A 133 -33.46 26.85 18.08
CA ARG A 133 -33.84 26.48 16.70
C ARG A 133 -32.66 26.43 15.72
N TYR A 134 -31.48 26.95 16.09
CA TYR A 134 -30.30 26.99 15.22
C TYR A 134 -29.29 25.87 15.47
N ILE A 135 -29.48 25.08 16.53
CA ILE A 135 -28.70 23.87 16.76
C ILE A 135 -29.58 22.70 16.32
N LYS A 136 -29.57 22.39 15.01
CA LYS A 136 -29.89 21.02 14.60
C LYS A 136 -28.76 20.18 15.19
N GLU A 137 -29.05 19.35 16.19
CA GLU A 137 -28.13 18.26 16.51
C GLU A 137 -27.89 17.51 15.19
N PRO A 138 -26.64 17.39 14.71
CA PRO A 138 -26.38 16.69 13.47
C PRO A 138 -26.92 15.28 13.62
N ASP A 139 -27.68 14.82 12.62
CA ASP A 139 -28.07 13.42 12.51
C ASP A 139 -26.76 12.63 12.31
N ASP A 140 -26.15 12.20 13.41
CA ASP A 140 -24.83 11.57 13.51
C ASP A 140 -24.71 10.39 12.53
N LYS A 141 -25.84 9.73 12.23
CA LYS A 141 -25.92 8.64 11.25
C LYS A 141 -25.76 9.12 9.81
N LEU A 142 -26.36 10.25 9.43
CA LEU A 142 -26.23 10.82 8.09
C LEU A 142 -24.82 11.36 7.87
N GLU A 143 -24.24 12.05 8.87
CA GLU A 143 -22.87 12.58 8.77
C GLU A 143 -21.83 11.45 8.63
N LYS A 144 -21.95 10.38 9.42
CA LYS A 144 -21.12 9.18 9.28
C LYS A 144 -21.27 8.52 7.91
N SER A 145 -22.48 8.48 7.37
CA SER A 145 -22.75 7.92 6.04
C SER A 145 -22.14 8.75 4.92
N ILE A 146 -22.18 10.08 5.03
CA ILE A 146 -21.51 11.01 4.10
C ILE A 146 -19.99 10.81 4.17
N LYS A 147 -19.39 10.79 5.36
CA LYS A 147 -17.94 10.54 5.53
C LYS A 147 -17.51 9.20 4.96
N ARG A 148 -18.29 8.14 5.19
CA ARG A 148 -18.07 6.81 4.60
C ARG A 148 -18.08 6.87 3.07
N ALA A 149 -19.03 7.59 2.48
CA ALA A 149 -19.09 7.76 1.03
C ALA A 149 -17.89 8.56 0.49
N GLU A 150 -17.47 9.64 1.16
CA GLU A 150 -16.27 10.40 0.79
C GLU A 150 -15.01 9.53 0.84
N LEU A 151 -14.81 8.75 1.91
CA LEU A 151 -13.67 7.83 2.05
C LEU A 151 -13.65 6.77 0.95
N LYS A 152 -14.82 6.21 0.59
CA LYS A 152 -14.92 5.23 -0.50
C LYS A 152 -14.60 5.85 -1.87
N LEU A 153 -15.01 7.09 -2.13
CA LEU A 153 -14.68 7.79 -3.38
C LEU A 153 -13.17 8.10 -3.49
N VAL A 154 -12.55 8.50 -2.38
CA VAL A 154 -11.10 8.72 -2.33
C VAL A 154 -10.34 7.41 -2.50
N ALA A 155 -10.80 6.33 -1.86
CA ALA A 155 -10.25 4.98 -2.04
C ALA A 155 -10.31 4.54 -3.51
N PHE A 156 -11.44 4.76 -4.19
CA PHE A 156 -11.63 4.45 -5.61
C PHE A 156 -10.61 5.16 -6.52
N ILE A 157 -10.37 6.46 -6.30
CA ILE A 157 -9.39 7.21 -7.09
C ILE A 157 -7.98 6.67 -6.88
N ASN A 158 -7.61 6.38 -5.63
CA ASN A 158 -6.30 5.87 -5.31
C ASN A 158 -6.10 4.45 -5.87
N GLU A 159 -7.08 3.55 -5.70
CA GLU A 159 -7.06 2.17 -6.23
C GLU A 159 -6.75 2.15 -7.74
N HIS A 160 -7.46 2.97 -8.51
CA HIS A 160 -7.36 3.00 -9.98
C HIS A 160 -6.33 3.99 -10.53
N ASN A 161 -5.44 4.55 -9.69
CA ASN A 161 -4.41 5.51 -10.11
C ASN A 161 -4.96 6.78 -10.78
N LEU A 162 -6.19 7.18 -10.49
CA LEU A 162 -6.85 8.31 -11.14
C LEU A 162 -6.28 9.64 -10.64
N ALA A 163 -6.52 10.71 -11.40
CA ALA A 163 -6.14 12.06 -11.01
C ALA A 163 -7.17 12.61 -9.99
N PHE A 164 -6.69 13.26 -8.91
CA PHE A 164 -7.58 13.90 -7.93
C PHE A 164 -8.47 14.99 -8.52
N LEU A 165 -8.09 15.57 -9.66
CA LEU A 165 -8.92 16.52 -10.41
C LEU A 165 -10.27 15.93 -10.82
N LEU A 166 -10.37 14.60 -10.97
CA LEU A 166 -11.61 13.93 -11.31
C LEU A 166 -12.70 14.13 -10.25
N MET A 167 -12.32 14.31 -8.96
CA MET A 167 -13.29 14.51 -7.88
C MET A 167 -14.17 15.74 -8.08
N ASP A 168 -13.61 16.80 -8.66
CA ASP A 168 -14.32 18.07 -8.86
C ASP A 168 -15.55 17.88 -9.77
N HIS A 169 -15.44 17.01 -10.77
CA HIS A 169 -16.53 16.67 -11.69
C HIS A 169 -17.36 15.48 -11.21
N LEU A 170 -16.73 14.46 -10.64
CA LEU A 170 -17.38 13.23 -10.21
C LEU A 170 -18.46 13.49 -9.15
N ILE A 171 -18.20 14.38 -8.19
CA ILE A 171 -19.18 14.69 -7.15
C ILE A 171 -20.39 15.41 -7.71
N LEU A 172 -20.18 16.38 -8.59
CA LEU A 172 -21.28 17.09 -9.28
C LEU A 172 -22.13 16.12 -10.10
N LEU A 173 -21.49 15.17 -10.77
CA LEU A 173 -22.18 14.11 -11.51
C LEU A 173 -23.01 13.22 -10.59
N LEU A 174 -22.48 12.78 -9.44
CA LEU A 174 -23.21 11.95 -8.49
C LEU A 174 -24.43 12.67 -7.90
N VAL A 175 -24.33 13.97 -7.63
CA VAL A 175 -25.46 14.79 -7.18
C VAL A 175 -26.54 14.91 -8.26
N SER A 176 -26.13 15.00 -9.53
CA SER A 176 -27.04 15.06 -10.67
C SER A 176 -27.75 13.72 -10.94
N ILE A 177 -27.04 12.60 -10.84
CA ILE A 177 -27.57 11.24 -11.07
C ILE A 177 -28.52 10.82 -9.94
N PHE A 178 -28.20 11.16 -8.68
CA PHE A 178 -28.96 10.76 -7.49
C PHE A 178 -29.57 11.96 -6.75
N PRO A 179 -30.54 12.68 -7.36
CA PRO A 179 -31.11 13.89 -6.79
C PRO A 179 -32.02 13.63 -5.57
N ASP A 180 -32.41 12.39 -5.32
CA ASP A 180 -33.20 11.93 -4.19
C ASP A 180 -32.36 11.59 -2.95
N SER A 181 -31.07 11.29 -3.13
CA SER A 181 -30.16 10.89 -2.05
C SER A 181 -29.67 12.08 -1.20
N ASN A 182 -30.01 12.06 0.09
CA ASN A 182 -29.48 13.01 1.07
C ASN A 182 -27.96 12.87 1.27
N ILE A 183 -27.41 11.68 1.02
CA ILE A 183 -25.97 11.43 1.09
C ILE A 183 -25.28 12.11 -0.08
N ALA A 184 -25.79 11.93 -1.31
CA ALA A 184 -25.21 12.53 -2.52
C ALA A 184 -25.18 14.06 -2.41
N LYS A 185 -26.29 14.68 -1.99
CA LYS A 185 -26.37 16.14 -1.72
C LYS A 185 -25.40 16.62 -0.64
N GLY A 186 -25.06 15.75 0.32
CA GLY A 186 -24.15 16.04 1.41
C GLY A 186 -22.66 15.88 1.07
N LEU A 187 -22.33 15.25 -0.07
CA LEU A 187 -20.94 15.03 -0.49
C LEU A 187 -20.26 16.36 -0.83
N LYS A 188 -19.17 16.66 -0.13
CA LYS A 188 -18.36 17.85 -0.37
C LYS A 188 -16.89 17.45 -0.32
N CYS A 189 -16.39 16.79 -1.35
CA CYS A 189 -15.03 16.23 -1.40
C CYS A 189 -14.28 16.57 -2.70
N ASN A 190 -13.99 17.86 -2.92
CA ASN A 190 -13.24 18.29 -4.10
C ASN A 190 -11.75 17.86 -4.01
N ARG A 191 -10.96 18.11 -5.07
CA ARG A 191 -9.57 17.66 -5.20
C ARG A 191 -8.70 17.87 -3.96
N THR A 192 -8.78 19.06 -3.34
CA THR A 192 -7.92 19.45 -2.21
C THR A 192 -8.26 18.64 -0.96
N LYS A 193 -9.56 18.46 -0.71
CA LYS A 193 -10.04 17.61 0.39
C LYS A 193 -9.72 16.14 0.13
N ALA A 194 -9.86 15.65 -1.11
CA ALA A 194 -9.52 14.29 -1.46
C ALA A 194 -8.02 13.99 -1.24
N THR A 195 -7.14 14.93 -1.61
CA THR A 195 -5.71 14.82 -1.31
C THR A 195 -5.46 14.79 0.20
N LYS A 196 -6.07 15.71 0.96
CA LYS A 196 -5.89 15.77 2.42
C LYS A 196 -6.42 14.52 3.14
N VAL A 197 -7.57 14.00 2.73
CA VAL A 197 -8.14 12.73 3.24
C VAL A 197 -7.22 11.55 2.93
N THR A 198 -6.59 11.53 1.76
CA THR A 198 -5.61 10.49 1.41
C THR A 198 -4.39 10.54 2.33
N LYS A 199 -3.81 11.74 2.52
CA LYS A 199 -2.61 11.93 3.35
C LYS A 199 -2.88 11.73 4.85
N ASP A 200 -3.84 12.46 5.40
CA ASP A 200 -3.99 12.62 6.85
C ASP A 200 -4.87 11.53 7.48
N CYS A 201 -5.67 10.82 6.69
CA CYS A 201 -6.55 9.76 7.20
C CYS A 201 -6.13 8.38 6.71
N LEU A 202 -6.21 8.13 5.41
CA LEU A 202 -6.00 6.77 4.86
C LEU A 202 -4.56 6.32 5.03
N ALA A 203 -3.59 7.14 4.59
CA ALA A 203 -2.18 6.79 4.73
C ALA A 203 -1.75 6.70 6.21
N GLN A 204 -2.24 7.60 7.06
CA GLN A 204 -1.91 7.58 8.49
C GLN A 204 -2.46 6.34 9.20
N GLU A 205 -3.68 5.89 8.90
CA GLU A 205 -4.23 4.65 9.45
C GLU A 205 -3.37 3.44 9.04
N GLN A 206 -2.99 3.35 7.77
CA GLN A 206 -2.10 2.29 7.31
C GLN A 206 -0.75 2.33 8.04
N LEU A 207 -0.17 3.51 8.19
CA LEU A 207 1.10 3.68 8.89
C LEU A 207 0.99 3.25 10.35
N ASN A 208 -0.14 3.52 11.02
CA ASN A 208 -0.39 3.08 12.38
C ASN A 208 -0.52 1.55 12.47
N LEU A 209 -1.20 0.92 11.51
CA LEU A 209 -1.31 -0.54 11.42
C LEU A 209 0.07 -1.17 11.22
N VAL A 210 0.84 -0.68 10.24
CA VAL A 210 2.21 -1.15 9.97
C VAL A 210 3.10 -0.95 11.19
N THR A 211 3.05 0.22 11.85
CA THR A 211 3.83 0.48 13.07
C THR A 211 3.47 -0.49 14.19
N THR A 212 2.19 -0.84 14.33
CA THR A 212 1.73 -1.81 15.33
C THR A 212 2.25 -3.21 15.03
N VAL A 213 2.30 -3.60 13.75
CA VAL A 213 2.87 -4.89 13.32
C VAL A 213 4.39 -4.91 13.57
N LEU A 214 5.11 -3.88 13.13
CA LEU A 214 6.58 -3.78 13.25
C LEU A 214 7.06 -3.77 14.71
N ARG A 215 6.24 -3.29 15.65
CA ARG A 215 6.56 -3.34 17.10
C ARG A 215 6.46 -4.73 17.70
N ASN A 216 5.69 -5.63 17.09
CA ASN A 216 5.32 -6.92 17.67
C ASN A 216 5.88 -8.12 16.90
N GLN A 217 6.47 -7.90 15.71
CA GLN A 217 6.95 -8.96 14.83
C GLN A 217 8.37 -8.66 14.35
N PHE A 218 9.13 -9.74 14.10
CA PHE A 218 10.41 -9.63 13.42
C PHE A 218 10.20 -9.21 11.97
N PHE A 219 11.06 -8.32 11.50
CA PHE A 219 11.09 -7.86 10.12
C PHE A 219 12.53 -7.73 9.66
N SER A 220 12.72 -7.80 8.34
CA SER A 220 13.99 -7.56 7.69
C SER A 220 13.88 -6.33 6.79
N LEU A 221 15.03 -5.69 6.55
CA LEU A 221 15.14 -4.59 5.60
C LEU A 221 15.84 -5.08 4.34
N ILE A 222 15.16 -4.92 3.20
CA ILE A 222 15.74 -5.13 1.88
C ILE A 222 16.08 -3.77 1.30
N ILE A 223 17.32 -3.62 0.87
CA ILE A 223 17.76 -2.48 0.08
C ILE A 223 18.07 -3.03 -1.29
N ASP A 224 17.32 -2.59 -2.29
CA ASP A 224 17.53 -2.98 -3.69
C ASP A 224 17.46 -1.75 -4.59
N GLU A 225 18.20 -1.79 -5.69
CA GLU A 225 18.26 -0.73 -6.69
C GLU A 225 17.36 -1.07 -7.87
N THR A 226 16.64 -0.07 -8.39
CA THR A 226 15.79 -0.26 -9.57
C THR A 226 16.66 -0.57 -10.79
N THR A 227 16.46 -1.73 -11.42
CA THR A 227 17.08 -2.07 -12.70
C THR A 227 16.09 -1.89 -13.85
N ASN A 228 16.49 -1.17 -14.90
CA ASN A 228 15.67 -0.92 -16.10
C ASN A 228 15.64 -2.11 -17.09
N ALA A 229 16.04 -3.31 -16.66
CA ALA A 229 16.10 -4.47 -17.54
C ALA A 229 14.74 -5.19 -17.55
N PRO A 230 14.16 -5.51 -18.73
CA PRO A 230 12.94 -6.29 -18.79
C PRO A 230 13.16 -7.68 -18.18
N PRO A 231 12.20 -8.20 -17.40
CA PRO A 231 12.32 -9.47 -16.72
C PRO A 231 12.46 -10.63 -17.72
N VAL A 232 13.02 -11.74 -17.23
CA VAL A 232 13.23 -12.95 -18.04
C VAL A 232 11.91 -13.47 -18.62
N SER A 233 10.81 -13.32 -17.88
CA SER A 233 9.45 -13.66 -18.32
C SER A 233 9.04 -12.94 -19.60
N ASP A 234 9.38 -11.66 -19.74
CA ASP A 234 9.01 -10.86 -20.92
C ASP A 234 9.80 -11.29 -22.15
N LYS A 235 11.09 -11.63 -21.95
CA LYS A 235 11.94 -12.17 -23.01
C LYS A 235 11.45 -13.55 -23.48
N MET A 236 11.04 -14.41 -22.55
CA MET A 236 10.43 -15.72 -22.85
C MET A 236 9.13 -15.54 -23.64
N ALA A 237 8.22 -14.68 -23.17
CA ALA A 237 6.95 -14.41 -23.85
C ALA A 237 7.15 -13.82 -25.25
N ALA A 238 8.16 -12.99 -25.46
CA ALA A 238 8.52 -12.48 -26.78
C ALA A 238 9.01 -13.61 -27.71
N VAL A 239 9.87 -14.49 -27.22
CA VAL A 239 10.36 -15.66 -27.97
C VAL A 239 9.21 -16.58 -28.35
N ASP A 240 8.33 -16.91 -27.40
CA ASP A 240 7.20 -17.81 -27.62
C ASP A 240 6.19 -17.22 -28.61
N ARG A 241 5.88 -15.92 -28.53
CA ARG A 241 5.02 -15.22 -29.50
C ARG A 241 5.59 -15.21 -30.92
N VAL A 242 6.92 -15.06 -31.04
CA VAL A 242 7.60 -15.13 -32.35
C VAL A 242 7.51 -16.55 -32.92
N LEU A 243 7.66 -17.58 -32.08
CA LEU A 243 7.50 -18.99 -32.50
C LEU A 243 6.05 -19.32 -32.88
N GLU A 244 5.07 -18.86 -32.11
CA GLU A 244 3.63 -19.06 -32.36
C GLU A 244 3.22 -18.42 -33.69
N ASN A 245 3.69 -17.20 -33.94
CA ASN A 245 3.37 -16.46 -35.15
C ASN A 245 4.42 -16.65 -36.26
N TRP A 246 5.28 -17.67 -36.19
CA TRP A 246 6.42 -17.81 -37.11
C TRP A 246 5.99 -17.79 -38.58
N ASP A 247 4.98 -18.57 -38.93
CA ASP A 247 4.52 -18.72 -40.30
C ASP A 247 3.76 -17.46 -40.78
N ALA A 248 2.97 -16.85 -39.89
CA ALA A 248 2.28 -15.59 -40.16
C ALA A 248 3.26 -14.42 -40.37
N LEU A 249 4.29 -14.31 -39.54
CA LEU A 249 5.35 -13.32 -39.68
C LEU A 249 6.15 -13.54 -40.97
N THR A 250 6.42 -14.80 -41.32
CA THR A 250 7.11 -15.13 -42.57
C THR A 250 6.28 -14.67 -43.78
N LEU A 251 4.96 -14.93 -43.78
CA LEU A 251 4.06 -14.47 -44.83
C LEU A 251 4.00 -12.94 -44.90
N TYR A 252 3.83 -12.28 -43.75
CA TYR A 252 3.76 -10.83 -43.65
C TYR A 252 5.03 -10.17 -44.20
N PHE A 253 6.22 -10.59 -43.74
CA PHE A 253 7.47 -10.01 -44.21
C PHE A 253 7.79 -10.37 -45.66
N ARG A 254 7.21 -11.44 -46.22
CA ARG A 254 7.31 -11.75 -47.66
C ARG A 254 6.52 -10.75 -48.49
N MET A 255 5.31 -10.38 -48.06
CA MET A 255 4.51 -9.33 -48.71
C MET A 255 5.21 -7.97 -48.61
N GLU A 256 5.63 -7.58 -47.41
CA GLU A 256 6.30 -6.29 -47.16
C GLU A 256 7.63 -6.14 -47.92
N ALA A 257 8.40 -7.23 -48.05
CA ALA A 257 9.64 -7.22 -48.83
C ALA A 257 9.42 -7.12 -50.34
N THR A 258 8.22 -7.47 -50.83
CA THR A 258 7.84 -7.38 -52.24
C THR A 258 7.12 -6.07 -52.58
N GLU A 259 6.34 -5.51 -51.66
CA GLU A 259 5.54 -4.29 -51.88
C GLU A 259 6.30 -3.00 -51.53
N GLU A 260 6.98 -2.92 -50.37
CA GLU A 260 7.56 -1.66 -49.86
C GLU A 260 9.08 -1.52 -50.09
N ASP A 261 9.76 -2.53 -50.64
CA ASP A 261 11.22 -2.58 -50.87
C ASP A 261 12.05 -2.18 -49.61
N LEU A 262 11.54 -2.49 -48.42
CA LEU A 262 12.24 -2.15 -47.19
C LEU A 262 13.37 -3.14 -46.92
N ASN A 263 14.61 -2.64 -46.93
CA ASN A 263 15.79 -3.47 -46.70
C ASN A 263 15.78 -4.19 -45.32
N SER A 264 15.14 -3.58 -44.32
CA SER A 264 14.91 -4.20 -43.01
C SER A 264 13.91 -5.36 -43.06
N ALA A 265 12.85 -5.26 -43.88
CA ALA A 265 11.89 -6.35 -44.08
C ALA A 265 12.56 -7.55 -44.76
N ARG A 266 13.39 -7.32 -45.78
CA ARG A 266 14.19 -8.38 -46.42
C ARG A 266 15.14 -9.07 -45.46
N ASN A 267 15.84 -8.32 -44.63
CA ASN A 267 16.76 -8.89 -43.64
C ASN A 267 16.02 -9.76 -42.62
N ILE A 268 14.84 -9.34 -42.17
CA ILE A 268 14.01 -10.12 -41.25
C ILE A 268 13.47 -11.37 -41.94
N LEU A 269 12.95 -11.24 -43.16
CA LEU A 269 12.47 -12.38 -43.95
C LEU A 269 13.57 -13.42 -44.15
N ARG A 270 14.79 -13.00 -44.52
CA ARG A 270 15.95 -13.89 -44.65
C ARG A 270 16.22 -14.66 -43.36
N CYS A 271 16.09 -14.01 -42.20
CA CYS A 271 16.26 -14.69 -40.91
C CYS A 271 15.12 -15.68 -40.62
N LEU A 272 13.87 -15.35 -40.96
CA LEU A 272 12.70 -16.21 -40.72
C LEU A 272 12.66 -17.44 -41.64
N GLU A 273 13.13 -17.29 -42.87
CA GLU A 273 13.25 -18.39 -43.84
C GLU A 273 14.43 -19.31 -43.52
N HIS A 274 15.45 -18.79 -42.84
CA HIS A 274 16.63 -19.56 -42.50
C HIS A 274 16.38 -20.46 -41.26
N PRO A 275 16.51 -21.80 -41.40
CA PRO A 275 16.04 -22.75 -40.39
C PRO A 275 16.79 -22.63 -39.05
N THR A 276 18.05 -22.21 -39.07
CA THR A 276 18.88 -21.99 -37.87
C THR A 276 18.32 -20.96 -36.89
N TYR A 277 17.63 -19.91 -37.35
CA TYR A 277 17.00 -18.97 -36.42
C TYR A 277 15.83 -19.61 -35.69
N LYS A 278 15.01 -20.40 -36.38
CA LYS A 278 13.92 -21.17 -35.73
C LYS A 278 14.48 -22.12 -34.67
N MET A 279 15.64 -22.74 -34.94
CA MET A 279 16.37 -23.54 -33.94
C MET A 279 16.81 -22.72 -32.73
N TYR A 280 17.38 -21.52 -32.93
CA TYR A 280 17.76 -20.63 -31.83
C TYR A 280 16.56 -20.20 -30.97
N PHE A 281 15.45 -19.79 -31.57
CA PHE A 281 14.25 -19.41 -30.81
C PHE A 281 13.67 -20.61 -30.04
N THR A 282 13.70 -21.81 -30.63
CA THR A 282 13.20 -23.03 -29.96
C THR A 282 14.10 -23.42 -28.77
N PHE A 283 15.42 -23.31 -28.93
CA PHE A 283 16.37 -23.49 -27.83
C PHE A 283 16.17 -22.46 -26.72
N LEU A 284 16.00 -21.19 -27.08
CA LEU A 284 15.75 -20.11 -26.13
C LEU A 284 14.43 -20.32 -25.37
N SER A 285 13.36 -20.71 -26.05
CA SER A 285 12.08 -21.05 -25.41
C SER A 285 12.27 -22.11 -24.33
N TYR A 286 12.99 -23.20 -24.65
CA TYR A 286 13.30 -24.27 -23.70
C TYR A 286 14.11 -23.79 -22.48
N ILE A 287 15.26 -23.12 -22.69
CA ILE A 287 16.15 -22.78 -21.57
C ILE A 287 15.58 -21.63 -20.73
N LEU A 288 14.90 -20.66 -21.36
CA LEU A 288 14.24 -19.57 -20.64
C LEU A 288 13.07 -20.09 -19.80
N GLU A 289 12.34 -21.12 -20.24
CA GLU A 289 11.30 -21.74 -19.43
C GLU A 289 11.89 -22.32 -18.12
N LEU A 290 13.03 -23.01 -18.19
CA LEU A 290 13.69 -23.55 -17.00
C LEU A 290 14.18 -22.45 -16.05
N VAL A 291 14.81 -21.41 -16.59
CA VAL A 291 15.28 -20.25 -15.80
C VAL A 291 14.10 -19.51 -15.18
N ASN A 292 13.01 -19.31 -15.93
CA ASN A 292 11.83 -18.60 -15.46
C ASN A 292 11.11 -19.37 -14.35
N LYS A 293 11.04 -20.71 -14.43
CA LYS A 293 10.52 -21.55 -13.33
C LYS A 293 11.28 -21.34 -12.03
N LEU A 294 12.61 -21.31 -12.10
CA LEU A 294 13.43 -21.00 -10.92
C LEU A 294 13.17 -19.56 -10.44
N ASN A 295 13.11 -18.59 -11.35
CA ASN A 295 12.87 -17.18 -11.02
C ASN A 295 11.49 -16.97 -10.34
N LEU A 296 10.45 -17.67 -10.78
CA LEU A 296 9.13 -17.64 -10.15
C LEU A 296 9.18 -18.15 -8.69
N GLU A 297 10.06 -19.11 -8.38
CA GLU A 297 10.26 -19.55 -7.01
C GLU A 297 10.95 -18.48 -6.16
N PHE A 298 11.90 -17.72 -6.73
CA PHE A 298 12.49 -16.54 -6.09
C PHE A 298 11.50 -15.37 -5.95
N GLN A 299 10.44 -15.33 -6.74
CA GLN A 299 9.43 -14.27 -6.66
C GLN A 299 8.30 -14.59 -5.66
N ALA A 300 8.30 -15.78 -5.08
CA ALA A 300 7.28 -16.23 -4.14
C ALA A 300 7.16 -15.27 -2.94
N GLU A 301 5.94 -15.10 -2.43
CA GLU A 301 5.71 -14.26 -1.24
C GLU A 301 6.03 -15.01 0.05
N LYS A 302 5.77 -16.33 0.07
CA LYS A 302 6.06 -17.19 1.20
C LYS A 302 7.56 -17.45 1.36
N PRO A 303 8.07 -17.61 2.60
CA PRO A 303 9.48 -17.88 2.85
C PRO A 303 9.87 -19.25 2.28
N LYS A 304 10.75 -19.25 1.26
CA LYS A 304 11.28 -20.46 0.62
C LYS A 304 12.77 -20.69 0.86
N ILE A 305 13.39 -19.96 1.78
CA ILE A 305 14.85 -19.95 2.01
C ILE A 305 15.42 -21.37 2.18
N PHE A 306 14.72 -22.24 2.91
CA PHE A 306 15.14 -23.61 3.19
C PHE A 306 15.14 -24.52 1.95
N ASN A 307 14.22 -24.28 1.01
CA ASN A 307 14.09 -25.09 -0.21
C ASN A 307 14.89 -24.51 -1.37
N MET A 308 15.20 -23.22 -1.32
CA MET A 308 15.84 -22.49 -2.41
C MET A 308 17.21 -23.05 -2.77
N LEU A 309 18.06 -23.34 -1.78
CA LEU A 309 19.39 -23.86 -2.04
C LEU A 309 19.35 -25.22 -2.73
N THR A 310 18.48 -26.12 -2.27
CA THR A 310 18.25 -27.43 -2.91
C THR A 310 17.77 -27.23 -4.35
N ARG A 311 16.82 -26.30 -4.55
CA ARG A 311 16.27 -26.04 -5.88
C ARG A 311 17.28 -25.48 -6.87
N VAL A 312 18.07 -24.48 -6.45
CA VAL A 312 19.14 -23.90 -7.26
C VAL A 312 20.21 -24.95 -7.55
N SER A 313 20.55 -25.80 -6.55
CA SER A 313 21.49 -26.91 -6.73
C SER A 313 21.01 -27.92 -7.77
N ASP A 314 19.74 -28.32 -7.71
CA ASP A 314 19.13 -29.26 -8.65
C ASP A 314 19.08 -28.66 -10.07
N PHE A 315 18.66 -27.40 -10.19
CA PHE A 315 18.64 -26.69 -11.47
C PHE A 315 20.05 -26.57 -12.05
N TYR A 316 21.02 -26.13 -11.26
CA TYR A 316 22.41 -25.98 -11.67
C TYR A 316 23.00 -27.33 -12.09
N ARG A 317 22.73 -28.41 -11.34
CA ARG A 317 23.15 -29.76 -11.71
C ARG A 317 22.52 -30.22 -13.02
N SER A 318 21.24 -29.95 -13.24
CA SER A 318 20.53 -30.25 -14.50
C SER A 318 21.12 -29.47 -15.68
N LEU A 319 21.47 -28.19 -15.46
CA LEU A 319 22.11 -27.34 -16.46
C LEU A 319 23.48 -27.91 -16.85
N LEU A 320 24.31 -28.24 -15.87
CA LEU A 320 25.64 -28.82 -16.09
C LEU A 320 25.55 -30.16 -16.82
N ARG A 321 24.58 -31.04 -16.48
CA ARG A 321 24.36 -32.32 -17.17
C ARG A 321 24.01 -32.16 -18.65
N SER A 322 23.56 -30.99 -19.08
CA SER A 322 23.21 -30.74 -20.48
C SER A 322 24.45 -30.65 -21.38
N TYR A 323 25.64 -30.35 -20.84
CA TYR A 323 26.86 -30.16 -21.64
C TYR A 323 28.16 -30.73 -21.02
N LEU A 324 28.18 -31.14 -19.74
CA LEU A 324 29.32 -31.77 -19.07
C LEU A 324 29.13 -33.29 -18.93
N LYS A 325 30.24 -34.01 -18.87
CA LYS A 325 30.28 -35.45 -18.62
C LYS A 325 29.65 -35.81 -17.28
N LYS A 326 28.69 -36.74 -17.29
CA LYS A 326 27.97 -37.21 -16.10
C LYS A 326 28.88 -37.66 -14.95
N VAL A 327 29.93 -38.42 -15.28
CA VAL A 327 30.90 -38.97 -14.30
C VAL A 327 31.60 -37.86 -13.52
N TYR A 328 31.90 -36.73 -14.16
CA TYR A 328 32.53 -35.59 -13.51
C TYR A 328 31.57 -34.91 -12.52
N ILE A 329 30.33 -34.63 -12.94
CA ILE A 329 29.32 -33.97 -12.11
C ILE A 329 28.91 -34.80 -10.89
N ASP A 330 28.89 -36.12 -11.03
CA ASP A 330 28.47 -37.02 -9.94
C ASP A 330 29.58 -37.17 -8.88
N ASN A 331 30.85 -36.97 -9.25
CA ASN A 331 32.02 -37.13 -8.36
C ASN A 331 32.57 -35.81 -7.79
N THR A 332 32.18 -34.65 -8.34
CA THR A 332 32.68 -33.33 -7.91
C THR A 332 31.61 -32.55 -7.16
N ASN A 333 32.01 -31.84 -6.10
CA ASN A 333 31.10 -30.91 -5.41
C ASN A 333 30.72 -29.76 -6.33
N LEU A 334 29.47 -29.30 -6.27
CA LEU A 334 28.93 -28.27 -7.18
C LEU A 334 29.78 -26.96 -7.20
N ASN A 335 30.39 -26.60 -6.07
CA ASN A 335 31.26 -25.43 -5.97
C ASN A 335 32.60 -25.61 -6.69
N ASP A 336 33.11 -26.83 -6.77
CA ASP A 336 34.42 -27.11 -7.37
C ASP A 336 34.31 -27.43 -8.87
N VAL A 337 33.09 -27.56 -9.39
CA VAL A 337 32.86 -27.84 -10.82
C VAL A 337 33.41 -26.69 -11.67
N GLU A 338 34.29 -27.04 -12.60
CA GLU A 338 34.85 -26.13 -13.61
C GLU A 338 33.93 -26.07 -14.84
N CYS A 339 33.08 -25.06 -14.89
CA CYS A 339 32.01 -24.96 -15.89
C CYS A 339 32.50 -24.63 -17.30
N LYS A 340 33.74 -24.13 -17.44
CA LYS A 340 34.32 -23.64 -18.70
C LYS A 340 35.46 -24.50 -19.23
N ASN A 341 35.87 -25.54 -18.49
CA ASN A 341 36.99 -26.39 -18.88
C ASN A 341 36.55 -27.38 -19.99
N PRO A 342 37.10 -27.28 -21.22
CA PRO A 342 36.70 -28.12 -22.34
C PRO A 342 36.93 -29.62 -22.13
N GLU A 343 37.85 -30.02 -21.24
CA GLU A 343 38.16 -31.44 -20.99
C GLU A 343 36.96 -32.23 -20.47
N TYR A 344 36.09 -31.55 -19.72
CA TYR A 344 34.90 -32.14 -19.12
C TYR A 344 33.66 -32.02 -19.99
N PHE A 345 33.74 -31.37 -21.15
CA PHE A 345 32.60 -31.18 -22.05
C PHE A 345 32.21 -32.50 -22.71
N LEU A 346 30.92 -32.65 -22.96
CA LEU A 346 30.40 -33.65 -23.88
C LEU A 346 30.82 -33.29 -25.32
N PRO A 347 30.93 -34.29 -26.22
CA PRO A 347 30.99 -34.03 -27.65
C PRO A 347 29.83 -33.12 -28.07
N LEU A 348 30.06 -32.20 -29.00
CA LEU A 348 29.06 -31.20 -29.42
C LEU A 348 27.74 -31.86 -29.88
N GLU A 349 27.84 -33.03 -30.51
CA GLU A 349 26.72 -33.82 -31.00
C GLU A 349 25.87 -34.42 -29.87
N SER A 350 26.45 -34.58 -28.68
CA SER A 350 25.82 -35.16 -27.49
C SER A 350 25.30 -34.12 -26.50
N ILE A 351 25.45 -32.82 -26.79
CA ILE A 351 24.91 -31.75 -25.96
C ILE A 351 23.39 -31.73 -26.09
N TYR A 352 22.70 -31.67 -24.96
CA TYR A 352 21.24 -31.60 -24.92
C TYR A 352 20.74 -30.17 -25.14
N LEU A 353 19.93 -29.96 -26.18
CA LEU A 353 19.43 -28.64 -26.60
C LEU A 353 17.91 -28.49 -26.47
N GLY A 354 17.26 -29.48 -25.83
CA GLY A 354 15.81 -29.57 -25.72
C GLY A 354 15.19 -30.38 -26.87
N ALA A 355 14.23 -31.25 -26.53
CA ALA A 355 13.62 -32.18 -27.48
C ALA A 355 13.05 -31.51 -28.75
N LYS A 356 12.39 -30.34 -28.61
CA LYS A 356 11.84 -29.60 -29.76
C LYS A 356 12.94 -29.13 -30.72
N THR A 357 14.07 -28.67 -30.19
CA THR A 357 15.24 -28.24 -30.98
C THR A 357 15.87 -29.43 -31.70
N GLU A 358 16.03 -30.56 -31.02
CA GLU A 358 16.61 -31.77 -31.60
C GLU A 358 15.75 -32.36 -32.74
N ILE A 359 14.42 -32.31 -32.61
CA ILE A 359 13.49 -32.69 -33.70
C ILE A 359 13.61 -31.75 -34.91
N LEU A 360 13.90 -30.47 -34.70
CA LEU A 360 14.16 -29.54 -35.79
C LEU A 360 15.50 -29.81 -36.46
N MET A 361 16.51 -30.20 -35.68
CA MET A 361 17.85 -30.54 -36.16
C MET A 361 17.93 -31.86 -36.92
N SER A 362 17.01 -32.81 -36.66
CA SER A 362 16.97 -34.11 -37.33
C SER A 362 16.32 -34.06 -38.72
N LYS A 363 15.85 -32.88 -39.17
CA LYS A 363 15.30 -32.71 -40.52
C LYS A 363 16.44 -32.64 -41.54
N ASP A 364 16.35 -33.44 -42.61
CA ASP A 364 17.41 -33.72 -43.59
C ASP A 364 17.94 -32.52 -44.42
N ASN A 365 17.48 -31.29 -44.18
CA ASN A 365 17.77 -30.11 -45.01
C ASN A 365 18.73 -29.10 -44.37
N LEU A 366 19.59 -29.51 -43.43
CA LEU A 366 20.45 -28.61 -42.67
C LEU A 366 21.93 -28.77 -43.01
N ASP A 367 22.61 -27.64 -43.22
CA ASP A 367 24.06 -27.63 -43.40
C ASP A 367 24.78 -28.06 -42.11
N LYS A 368 25.77 -28.95 -42.27
CA LYS A 368 26.56 -29.48 -41.14
C LYS A 368 27.40 -28.39 -40.48
N THR A 369 27.88 -27.41 -41.25
CA THR A 369 28.69 -26.31 -40.71
C THR A 369 27.84 -25.37 -39.87
N GLU A 370 26.65 -25.03 -40.35
CA GLU A 370 25.67 -24.25 -39.58
C GLU A 370 25.21 -24.96 -38.31
N LEU A 371 24.95 -26.27 -38.38
CA LEU A 371 24.60 -27.07 -37.20
C LEU A 371 25.72 -27.11 -36.16
N HIS A 372 26.97 -27.19 -36.60
CA HIS A 372 28.13 -27.11 -35.71
C HIS A 372 28.22 -25.74 -35.04
N ASN A 373 28.11 -24.65 -35.81
CA ASN A 373 28.11 -23.29 -35.28
C ASN A 373 26.94 -23.03 -34.32
N PHE A 374 25.76 -23.59 -34.61
CA PHE A 374 24.60 -23.54 -33.74
C PHE A 374 24.89 -24.17 -32.37
N ARG A 375 25.39 -25.41 -32.36
CA ARG A 375 25.78 -26.14 -31.14
C ARG A 375 26.83 -25.38 -30.33
N LEU A 376 27.84 -24.82 -31.01
CA LEU A 376 28.88 -24.03 -30.35
C LEU A 376 28.30 -22.82 -29.62
N ARG A 377 27.39 -22.06 -30.26
CA ARG A 377 26.73 -20.93 -29.61
C ARG A 377 25.81 -21.33 -28.46
N CYS A 378 25.13 -22.47 -28.56
CA CYS A 378 24.34 -23.00 -27.44
C CYS A 378 25.24 -23.41 -26.26
N LEU A 379 26.40 -24.01 -26.53
CA LEU A 379 27.40 -24.33 -25.51
C LEU A 379 27.96 -23.05 -24.84
N GLU A 380 28.27 -22.02 -25.61
CA GLU A 380 28.68 -20.71 -25.08
C GLU A 380 27.60 -20.12 -24.16
N PHE A 381 26.32 -20.22 -24.56
CA PHE A 381 25.21 -19.79 -23.71
C PHE A 381 25.15 -20.57 -22.40
N TYR A 382 25.23 -21.91 -22.44
CA TYR A 382 25.19 -22.74 -21.25
C TYR A 382 26.38 -22.48 -20.31
N THR A 383 27.58 -22.37 -20.85
CA THR A 383 28.80 -22.13 -20.06
C THR A 383 28.79 -20.76 -19.39
N GLU A 384 28.29 -19.73 -20.07
CA GLU A 384 28.13 -18.40 -19.46
C GLU A 384 27.00 -18.39 -18.43
N LEU A 385 25.85 -19.01 -18.71
CA LEU A 385 24.76 -19.15 -17.74
C LEU A 385 25.22 -19.86 -16.46
N ALA A 386 25.92 -21.01 -16.59
CA ALA A 386 26.47 -21.75 -15.47
C ALA A 386 27.48 -20.89 -14.68
N SER A 387 28.35 -20.15 -15.37
CA SER A 387 29.32 -19.25 -14.73
C SER A 387 28.63 -18.13 -13.95
N GLN A 388 27.56 -17.54 -14.48
CA GLN A 388 26.81 -16.48 -13.81
C GLN A 388 26.06 -17.00 -12.57
N ILE A 389 25.53 -18.22 -12.62
CA ILE A 389 24.93 -18.88 -11.45
C ILE A 389 25.99 -19.10 -10.37
N LYS A 390 27.15 -19.68 -10.72
CA LYS A 390 28.25 -19.94 -9.78
C LYS A 390 28.81 -18.66 -9.14
N LYS A 391 28.82 -17.54 -9.86
CA LYS A 391 29.25 -16.24 -9.32
C LYS A 391 28.27 -15.65 -8.29
N ARG A 392 26.98 -15.98 -8.41
CA ARG A 392 25.89 -15.38 -7.61
C ARG A 392 25.44 -16.27 -6.46
N PHE A 393 25.72 -17.56 -6.51
CA PHE A 393 25.33 -18.53 -5.50
C PHE A 393 26.55 -19.29 -4.98
N ASP A 394 26.71 -19.26 -3.66
CA ASP A 394 27.65 -20.12 -2.96
C ASP A 394 26.98 -21.45 -2.60
N PHE A 395 27.40 -22.55 -3.24
CA PHE A 395 26.88 -23.89 -2.96
C PHE A 395 27.53 -24.57 -1.73
N THR A 396 28.49 -23.90 -1.07
CA THR A 396 29.10 -24.33 0.20
C THR A 396 28.50 -23.63 1.42
N ASP A 397 27.61 -22.66 1.24
CA ASP A 397 27.04 -21.90 2.35
C ASP A 397 26.39 -22.85 3.39
N PRO A 398 26.82 -22.78 4.68
CA PRO A 398 26.33 -23.64 5.76
C PRO A 398 24.83 -23.52 6.05
N ILE A 399 24.09 -22.58 5.43
CA ILE A 399 22.61 -22.59 5.47
C ILE A 399 22.03 -23.92 4.94
N ARG A 400 22.80 -24.67 4.15
CA ARG A 400 22.54 -26.07 3.77
C ARG A 400 22.28 -27.02 4.95
N HIS A 401 22.75 -26.68 6.15
CA HIS A 401 22.64 -27.49 7.37
C HIS A 401 21.49 -27.11 8.31
N CYS A 402 20.80 -25.98 8.06
CA CYS A 402 19.57 -25.67 8.82
C CYS A 402 18.45 -26.67 8.55
N GLN A 403 18.58 -27.49 7.49
CA GLN A 403 17.82 -28.72 7.34
C GLN A 403 18.53 -29.86 8.11
N VAL A 404 18.14 -30.01 9.38
CA VAL A 404 18.09 -31.31 10.09
C VAL A 404 19.43 -31.90 10.58
N LYS A 405 20.57 -31.19 10.56
CA LYS A 405 21.80 -31.68 11.24
C LYS A 405 22.12 -30.93 12.52
N LEU A 406 22.66 -31.68 13.48
CA LEU A 406 22.80 -31.49 14.94
C LEU A 406 23.44 -30.17 15.47
N GLU A 407 23.65 -29.15 14.65
CA GLU A 407 24.49 -27.99 14.98
C GLU A 407 23.78 -26.63 14.85
N VAL A 408 22.44 -26.62 14.71
CA VAL A 408 21.66 -25.38 14.51
C VAL A 408 21.99 -24.32 15.56
N SER A 409 22.21 -24.69 16.82
CA SER A 409 22.54 -23.75 17.89
C SER A 409 23.90 -23.06 17.71
N LEU A 410 24.93 -23.78 17.23
CA LEU A 410 26.27 -23.20 17.02
C LEU A 410 26.27 -22.28 15.79
N TYR A 411 25.57 -22.66 14.73
CA TYR A 411 25.41 -21.80 13.55
C TYR A 411 24.55 -20.59 13.85
N ALA A 412 23.47 -20.75 14.62
CA ALA A 412 22.62 -19.64 15.04
C ALA A 412 23.41 -18.61 15.86
N GLU A 413 24.24 -19.05 16.80
CA GLU A 413 25.10 -18.14 17.56
C GLU A 413 26.11 -17.42 16.67
N LYS A 414 26.74 -18.15 15.74
CA LYS A 414 27.77 -17.60 14.85
C LYS A 414 27.22 -16.54 13.89
N TYR A 415 26.06 -16.78 13.31
CA TYR A 415 25.50 -15.94 12.24
C TYR A 415 24.39 -14.99 12.71
N PHE A 416 23.68 -15.34 13.79
CA PHE A 416 22.55 -14.59 14.33
C PHE A 416 22.59 -14.48 15.87
N PRO A 417 23.68 -13.96 16.46
CA PRO A 417 23.85 -13.91 17.92
C PRO A 417 22.73 -13.14 18.63
N GLN A 418 22.10 -12.17 17.96
CA GLN A 418 21.00 -11.38 18.53
C GLN A 418 19.67 -12.14 18.63
N LEU A 419 19.52 -13.26 17.90
CA LEU A 419 18.32 -14.10 17.94
C LEU A 419 18.45 -15.23 18.97
N VAL A 420 19.63 -15.44 19.55
CA VAL A 420 19.93 -16.53 20.47
C VAL A 420 20.04 -15.94 21.88
N ASP A 421 19.05 -16.23 22.73
CA ASP A 421 19.08 -15.78 24.13
C ASP A 421 19.91 -16.72 25.02
N ASP A 422 19.84 -18.02 24.75
CA ASP A 422 20.52 -19.07 25.52
C ASP A 422 20.78 -20.27 24.60
N ILE A 423 22.07 -20.50 24.29
CA ILE A 423 22.52 -21.54 23.35
C ILE A 423 22.19 -22.95 23.88
N GLU A 424 22.32 -23.18 25.19
CA GLU A 424 22.11 -24.50 25.80
C GLU A 424 20.64 -24.87 25.81
N LYS A 425 19.76 -23.91 26.15
CA LYS A 425 18.31 -24.11 26.07
C LYS A 425 17.85 -24.30 24.63
N LEU A 426 18.36 -23.50 23.71
CA LEU A 426 18.06 -23.65 22.28
C LEU A 426 18.47 -25.03 21.76
N ASN A 427 19.67 -25.51 22.11
CA ASN A 427 20.14 -26.84 21.72
C ASN A 427 19.29 -27.96 22.33
N SER A 428 18.85 -27.79 23.57
CA SER A 428 17.97 -28.75 24.25
C SER A 428 16.60 -28.80 23.58
N GLU A 429 16.00 -27.65 23.28
CA GLU A 429 14.75 -27.52 22.52
C GLU A 429 14.85 -28.16 21.13
N TRP A 430 15.98 -27.93 20.43
CA TRP A 430 16.22 -28.52 19.11
C TRP A 430 16.30 -30.05 19.14
N ARG A 431 16.97 -30.62 20.16
CA ARG A 431 17.03 -32.08 20.35
C ARG A 431 15.66 -32.66 20.68
N LEU A 432 14.91 -32.00 21.57
CA LEU A 432 13.55 -32.41 21.93
C LEU A 432 12.64 -32.42 20.69
N LEU A 433 12.77 -31.41 19.81
CA LEU A 433 12.03 -31.36 18.56
C LEU A 433 12.33 -32.59 17.69
N ALA A 434 13.59 -32.99 17.54
CA ALA A 434 13.97 -34.15 16.73
C ALA A 434 13.37 -35.48 17.24
N ASP A 435 13.12 -35.57 18.55
CA ASP A 435 12.55 -36.76 19.19
C ASP A 435 11.01 -36.80 19.15
N LEU A 436 10.33 -35.73 18.70
CA LEU A 436 8.88 -35.70 18.57
C LEU A 436 8.40 -36.59 17.41
N ASN A 437 7.73 -37.69 17.75
CA ASN A 437 7.10 -38.60 16.78
C ASN A 437 6.06 -37.91 15.88
N GLU A 438 5.45 -36.83 16.37
CA GLU A 438 4.46 -36.00 15.66
C GLU A 438 5.03 -35.34 14.39
N LEU A 439 6.36 -35.18 14.29
CA LEU A 439 7.03 -34.67 13.09
C LEU A 439 6.92 -35.60 11.87
N LYS A 440 6.61 -36.87 12.07
CA LYS A 440 6.44 -37.86 10.98
C LYS A 440 5.06 -37.75 10.33
N THR A 441 4.07 -37.24 11.05
CA THR A 441 2.68 -37.10 10.59
C THR A 441 2.34 -35.71 10.07
N MET A 442 3.14 -34.70 10.39
CA MET A 442 2.92 -33.33 9.95
C MET A 442 3.32 -33.12 8.48
N ASP A 443 2.48 -32.38 7.75
CA ASP A 443 2.81 -31.93 6.41
C ASP A 443 3.96 -30.92 6.46
N LYS A 444 5.02 -31.20 5.70
CA LYS A 444 6.23 -30.37 5.59
C LYS A 444 6.19 -29.46 4.36
N SER A 445 5.10 -29.49 3.59
CA SER A 445 4.94 -28.67 2.38
C SER A 445 4.79 -27.18 2.70
N ASP A 446 4.06 -26.84 3.77
CA ASP A 446 3.88 -25.47 4.24
C ASP A 446 4.67 -25.21 5.54
N ILE A 447 5.81 -24.55 5.37
CA ILE A 447 6.76 -24.23 6.44
C ILE A 447 6.12 -23.32 7.50
N GLU A 448 5.24 -22.39 7.11
CA GLU A 448 4.58 -21.47 8.05
C GLU A 448 3.59 -22.21 8.94
N ALA A 449 2.78 -23.09 8.35
CA ALA A 449 1.82 -23.91 9.09
C ALA A 449 2.55 -24.91 10.00
N PHE A 450 3.63 -25.53 9.49
CA PHE A 450 4.47 -26.45 10.24
C PHE A 450 5.02 -25.81 11.51
N TRP A 451 5.68 -24.66 11.37
CA TRP A 451 6.26 -23.96 12.53
C TRP A 451 5.20 -23.36 13.45
N SER A 452 4.08 -22.87 12.92
CA SER A 452 2.97 -22.37 13.74
C SER A 452 2.40 -23.45 14.65
N ASN A 453 2.28 -24.69 14.15
CA ASN A 453 1.84 -25.82 14.95
C ASN A 453 2.86 -26.15 16.05
N ILE A 454 4.16 -26.22 15.71
CA ILE A 454 5.23 -26.48 16.69
C ILE A 454 5.26 -25.42 17.79
N PHE A 455 5.15 -24.13 17.43
CA PHE A 455 5.15 -23.04 18.40
C PHE A 455 3.89 -22.98 19.27
N SER A 456 2.82 -23.67 18.87
CA SER A 456 1.59 -23.77 19.65
C SER A 456 1.61 -24.92 20.65
N LEU A 457 2.59 -25.83 20.56
CA LEU A 457 2.72 -26.97 21.47
C LEU A 457 3.03 -26.50 22.89
N LYS A 458 2.27 -27.05 23.82
CA LYS A 458 2.38 -26.76 25.24
C LYS A 458 2.70 -28.02 26.03
N ASN A 459 3.52 -27.86 27.07
CA ASN A 459 3.81 -28.91 28.02
C ASN A 459 2.61 -29.16 28.95
N GLN A 460 2.72 -30.15 29.83
CA GLN A 460 1.70 -30.48 30.83
C GLN A 460 1.43 -29.34 31.84
N LEU A 461 2.34 -28.36 31.93
CA LEU A 461 2.23 -27.16 32.75
C LEU A 461 1.60 -25.98 31.98
N ASN A 462 1.10 -26.19 30.76
CA ASN A 462 0.51 -25.18 29.88
C ASN A 462 1.50 -24.07 29.43
N GLU A 463 2.80 -24.32 29.52
CA GLU A 463 3.87 -23.46 29.02
C GLU A 463 4.29 -23.89 27.61
N LEU A 464 4.80 -22.94 26.82
CA LEU A 464 5.29 -23.22 25.47
C LEU A 464 6.51 -24.14 25.52
N MET A 465 6.51 -25.18 24.68
CA MET A 465 7.61 -26.15 24.65
C MET A 465 8.89 -25.63 23.99
N PHE A 466 8.78 -24.66 23.08
CA PHE A 466 9.86 -24.22 22.20
C PHE A 466 10.04 -22.68 22.12
N PRO A 467 10.15 -21.94 23.24
CA PRO A 467 10.23 -20.48 23.24
C PRO A 467 11.49 -19.92 22.56
N HIS A 468 12.67 -20.52 22.77
CA HIS A 468 13.92 -20.03 22.18
C HIS A 468 13.97 -20.35 20.68
N LEU A 469 13.52 -21.55 20.31
CA LEU A 469 13.43 -21.96 18.92
C LEU A 469 12.40 -21.12 18.15
N LYS A 470 11.28 -20.76 18.79
CA LYS A 470 10.29 -19.85 18.21
C LYS A 470 10.92 -18.50 17.84
N LYS A 471 11.68 -17.89 18.73
CA LYS A 471 12.36 -16.61 18.48
C LYS A 471 13.31 -16.71 17.28
N LEU A 472 14.17 -17.72 17.28
CA LEU A 472 15.13 -17.96 16.19
C LEU A 472 14.42 -18.15 14.84
N MET A 473 13.43 -19.04 14.79
CA MET A 473 12.72 -19.37 13.55
C MET A 473 11.87 -18.21 13.05
N GLN A 474 11.23 -17.43 13.92
CA GLN A 474 10.51 -16.22 13.50
C GLN A 474 11.47 -15.19 12.88
N GLY A 475 12.67 -15.02 13.44
CA GLY A 475 13.71 -14.19 12.85
C GLY A 475 14.17 -14.71 11.48
N LEU A 476 14.47 -16.00 11.37
CA LEU A 476 14.90 -16.62 10.10
C LEU A 476 13.81 -16.57 9.01
N LEU A 477 12.54 -16.79 9.37
CA LEU A 477 11.42 -16.73 8.44
C LEU A 477 11.10 -15.29 7.99
N SER A 478 11.49 -14.28 8.79
CA SER A 478 11.40 -12.87 8.40
C SER A 478 12.46 -12.45 7.37
N LEU A 479 13.49 -13.29 7.14
CA LEU A 479 14.51 -13.00 6.15
C LEU A 479 13.96 -13.16 4.74
N PRO A 480 14.24 -12.19 3.86
CA PRO A 480 13.79 -12.25 2.49
C PRO A 480 14.73 -13.17 1.71
N HIS A 481 14.13 -14.08 0.94
CA HIS A 481 14.90 -15.01 0.10
C HIS A 481 15.25 -14.43 -1.28
N SER A 482 14.73 -13.24 -1.61
CA SER A 482 14.89 -12.56 -2.90
C SER A 482 14.54 -11.09 -2.80
N SER A 483 15.08 -10.27 -3.71
CA SER A 483 14.71 -8.87 -3.83
C SER A 483 13.39 -8.63 -4.58
N ALA A 484 12.74 -9.69 -5.06
CA ALA A 484 11.45 -9.63 -5.74
C ALA A 484 10.34 -8.89 -4.94
N ALA A 485 10.41 -8.92 -3.61
CA ALA A 485 9.50 -8.15 -2.76
C ALA A 485 9.65 -6.63 -2.97
N ALA A 486 10.89 -6.13 -3.14
CA ALA A 486 11.16 -4.74 -3.47
C ALA A 486 10.78 -4.42 -4.92
N GLU A 487 11.10 -5.30 -5.87
CA GLU A 487 10.75 -5.13 -7.29
C GLU A 487 9.24 -4.99 -7.53
N ARG A 488 8.40 -5.73 -6.78
CA ARG A 488 6.94 -5.58 -6.83
C ARG A 488 6.50 -4.17 -6.41
N ARG A 489 7.14 -3.57 -5.40
CA ARG A 489 6.87 -2.20 -4.98
C ARG A 489 7.33 -1.18 -6.02
N PHE A 490 8.51 -1.38 -6.62
CA PHE A 490 8.97 -0.54 -7.73
C PHE A 490 8.04 -0.62 -8.95
N SER A 491 7.47 -1.80 -9.22
CA SER A 491 6.46 -1.99 -10.27
C SER A 491 5.18 -1.19 -9.98
N GLN A 492 4.70 -1.21 -8.73
CA GLN A 492 3.56 -0.38 -8.31
C GLN A 492 3.86 1.12 -8.46
N VAL A 493 5.05 1.57 -8.08
CA VAL A 493 5.51 2.96 -8.29
C VAL A 493 5.52 3.33 -9.77
N THR A 494 5.97 2.41 -10.62
CA THR A 494 6.01 2.62 -12.08
C THR A 494 4.61 2.75 -12.66
N LEU A 495 3.65 1.94 -12.20
CA LEU A 495 2.24 2.05 -12.59
C LEU A 495 1.58 3.35 -12.11
N LEU A 496 2.00 3.88 -10.96
CA LEU A 496 1.52 5.16 -10.44
C LEU A 496 2.01 6.35 -11.28
N LYS A 497 3.25 6.27 -11.79
CA LYS A 497 3.87 7.29 -12.64
C LYS A 497 3.45 7.10 -14.10
N THR A 498 2.25 7.55 -14.45
CA THR A 498 1.80 7.54 -15.85
C THR A 498 2.42 8.68 -16.65
N LYS A 499 2.37 8.62 -17.99
CA LYS A 499 2.83 9.73 -18.87
C LYS A 499 2.17 11.08 -18.53
N LEU A 500 0.91 11.05 -18.08
CA LEU A 500 0.14 12.23 -17.68
C LEU A 500 0.36 12.61 -16.20
N LYS A 501 0.92 11.70 -15.39
CA LYS A 501 1.11 11.83 -13.93
C LYS A 501 2.53 11.40 -13.54
N ASN A 502 3.54 11.96 -14.21
CA ASN A 502 4.94 11.58 -14.02
C ASN A 502 5.66 12.38 -12.93
N ARG A 503 5.18 13.59 -12.62
CA ARG A 503 5.76 14.49 -11.62
C ARG A 503 4.95 14.48 -10.33
N LEU A 504 5.05 13.37 -9.59
CA LEU A 504 4.51 13.26 -8.23
C LEU A 504 5.60 13.57 -7.21
N GLU A 505 5.27 14.37 -6.20
CA GLU A 505 6.11 14.51 -5.01
C GLU A 505 6.21 13.17 -4.28
N ILE A 506 7.35 12.94 -3.63
CA ILE A 506 7.64 11.67 -2.93
C ILE A 506 6.56 11.38 -1.86
N GLU A 507 6.18 12.38 -1.08
CA GLU A 507 5.14 12.27 -0.06
C GLU A 507 3.77 11.90 -0.66
N THR A 508 3.46 12.41 -1.85
CA THR A 508 2.20 12.08 -2.54
C THR A 508 2.23 10.65 -3.08
N LEU A 509 3.38 10.19 -3.56
CA LEU A 509 3.56 8.81 -4.01
C LEU A 509 3.41 7.83 -2.84
N ASP A 510 4.07 8.12 -1.72
CA ASP A 510 4.05 7.33 -0.50
C ASP A 510 2.64 7.19 0.09
N THR A 511 1.91 8.30 0.19
CA THR A 511 0.53 8.32 0.70
C THR A 511 -0.45 7.53 -0.17
N ILE A 512 -0.26 7.54 -1.50
CA ILE A 512 -1.07 6.70 -2.40
C ILE A 512 -0.72 5.22 -2.22
N LEU A 513 0.56 4.87 -2.07
CA LEU A 513 0.98 3.49 -1.83
C LEU A 513 0.39 2.96 -0.52
N HIS A 514 0.52 3.69 0.58
CA HIS A 514 -0.07 3.32 1.86
C HIS A 514 -1.60 3.17 1.78
N THR A 515 -2.28 4.08 1.08
CA THR A 515 -3.73 3.97 0.88
C THR A 515 -4.11 2.71 0.09
N LYS A 516 -3.34 2.34 -0.93
CA LYS A 516 -3.57 1.10 -1.68
C LYS A 516 -3.36 -0.15 -0.84
N GLU A 517 -2.34 -0.16 0.01
CA GLU A 517 -2.10 -1.26 0.93
C GLU A 517 -3.23 -1.42 1.94
N LEU A 518 -3.78 -0.32 2.44
CA LEU A 518 -4.92 -0.35 3.36
C LEU A 518 -6.15 -1.01 2.75
N ILE A 519 -6.34 -0.82 1.44
CA ILE A 519 -7.46 -1.39 0.66
C ILE A 519 -7.19 -2.89 0.37
N ASN A 520 -5.93 -3.35 0.47
CA ASN A 520 -5.49 -4.74 0.45
C ASN A 520 -6.17 -5.64 -0.62
N ASN A 521 -6.12 -5.23 -1.89
CA ASN A 521 -6.75 -5.92 -3.04
C ASN A 521 -8.26 -6.18 -2.93
N GLN A 522 -8.95 -5.65 -1.92
CA GLN A 522 -10.40 -5.60 -1.92
C GLN A 522 -10.82 -4.43 -2.80
N CYS A 523 -11.74 -4.66 -3.74
CA CYS A 523 -12.27 -3.56 -4.51
C CYS A 523 -12.95 -2.53 -3.58
N CYS A 524 -12.84 -1.23 -3.91
CA CYS A 524 -13.41 -0.13 -3.12
C CYS A 524 -14.90 -0.30 -2.75
N HIS A 525 -15.64 -1.13 -3.49
CA HIS A 525 -17.03 -1.47 -3.19
C HIS A 525 -17.18 -2.33 -1.93
N ASN A 526 -16.30 -3.33 -1.74
CA ASN A 526 -16.29 -4.25 -0.60
C ASN A 526 -15.53 -3.71 0.61
N TRP A 527 -14.56 -2.82 0.38
CA TRP A 527 -13.80 -2.22 1.47
C TRP A 527 -14.70 -1.35 2.37
N GLU A 528 -14.57 -1.52 3.68
CA GLU A 528 -15.27 -0.71 4.68
C GLU A 528 -14.26 0.06 5.56
N PRO A 529 -14.43 1.39 5.72
CA PRO A 529 -13.59 2.16 6.62
C PRO A 529 -13.73 1.68 8.08
N SER A 530 -12.62 1.60 8.79
CA SER A 530 -12.60 1.32 10.23
C SER A 530 -13.37 2.38 11.02
N SER A 531 -13.85 1.99 12.21
CA SER A 531 -14.52 2.92 13.13
C SER A 531 -13.60 4.06 13.59
N SER A 532 -12.28 3.82 13.66
CA SER A 532 -11.24 4.84 13.87
C SER A 532 -11.22 5.87 12.75
N LEU A 533 -11.20 5.44 11.48
CA LEU A 533 -11.22 6.33 10.31
C LEU A 533 -12.47 7.20 10.24
N LEU A 534 -13.63 6.67 10.61
CA LEU A 534 -14.89 7.43 10.63
C LEU A 534 -14.94 8.50 11.74
N GLN A 535 -14.10 8.35 12.77
CA GLN A 535 -13.97 9.29 13.89
C GLN A 535 -12.85 10.31 13.69
N MET A 536 -11.90 10.06 12.77
CA MET A 536 -10.84 11.02 12.46
C MET A 536 -11.45 12.31 11.90
N LYS A 537 -11.19 13.42 12.60
CA LYS A 537 -11.53 14.75 12.12
C LYS A 537 -10.41 15.22 11.20
N VAL A 538 -10.73 15.36 9.92
CA VAL A 538 -9.88 16.12 8.99
C VAL A 538 -9.92 17.56 9.48
N THR A 539 -8.82 18.06 10.06
CA THR A 539 -8.65 19.48 10.38
C THR A 539 -8.48 20.22 9.07
N TYR A 540 -9.49 20.98 8.65
CA TYR A 540 -9.49 21.68 7.36
C TYR A 540 -8.49 22.83 7.34
#